data_AF-A0A4Q1F8J1-F1
#
_entry.id   AF-A0A4Q1F8J1-F1
#
_cell.length_a   1.000
_cell.length_b   1.000
_cell.length_c   1.000
_cell.angle_alpha   90.00
_cell.angle_beta   90.00
_cell.angle_gamma   90.00
#
_symmetry.space_group_name_H-M   'P 1'
#
loop_
_entity.id
_entity.type
_entity.pdbx_description
1 polymer ?
#
loop_
_entity_poly.entity_id
_entity_poly.type
_entity_poly.pdbx_seq_one_letter_code
_entity_poly.pdbx_strand_id
1 'polypeptide(L)'
;MKTINYINSFLLGIPTILFLLAFLKIIDLTVFGLLSIILLGLFQIIISGYLLFHEPQNKYLQLYIAGVVFYFVMIYIDPFSSDDFKTYFGIGIPIILAFYLSILIYKKANK
;
A
#
# COMPACT_ATOMS: atom_id res chain seq x y z
N MET A 1 5.73 4.89 17.78
CA MET A 1 4.64 4.58 16.84
C MET A 1 3.96 5.81 16.23
N LYS A 2 3.74 6.92 16.97
CA LYS A 2 3.14 8.15 16.41
C LYS A 2 3.88 8.70 15.18
N THR A 3 5.21 8.79 15.22
CA THR A 3 6.02 9.24 14.07
C THR A 3 5.82 8.38 12.82
N ILE A 4 5.80 7.05 12.97
CA ILE A 4 5.54 6.11 11.87
C ILE A 4 4.14 6.35 11.30
N ASN A 5 3.13 6.58 12.14
CA ASN A 5 1.78 6.90 11.70
C ASN A 5 1.71 8.22 10.90
N TYR A 6 2.39 9.27 11.34
CA TYR A 6 2.44 10.54 10.60
C TYR A 6 3.13 10.39 9.25
N ILE A 7 4.28 9.71 9.20
CA ILE A 7 4.99 9.45 7.95
C ILE A 7 4.14 8.60 7.00
N ASN A 8 3.53 7.52 7.50
CA ASN A 8 2.66 6.66 6.70
C ASN A 8 1.47 7.44 6.12
N SER A 9 0.79 8.24 6.95
CA SER A 9 -0.37 9.03 6.54
C SER A 9 0.02 10.09 5.50
N PHE A 10 1.18 10.73 5.69
CA PHE A 10 1.72 11.67 4.72
C PHE A 10 2.02 10.98 3.38
N LEU A 11 2.73 9.85 3.40
CA LEU A 11 3.08 9.09 2.19
C LEU A 11 1.86 8.51 1.47
N LEU A 12 0.78 8.18 2.19
CA LEU A 12 -0.49 7.76 1.59
C LEU A 12 -1.25 8.95 0.98
N GLY A 13 -1.16 10.12 1.62
CA GLY A 13 -1.80 11.35 1.17
C GLY A 13 -1.24 11.87 -0.16
N ILE A 14 0.07 11.81 -0.37
CA ILE A 14 0.73 12.30 -1.60
C ILE A 14 0.14 11.68 -2.87
N PRO A 15 0.18 10.34 -3.10
CA PRO A 15 -0.39 9.74 -4.31
C PRO A 15 -1.88 10.05 -4.40
N THR A 16 -2.61 10.02 -3.29
CA THR A 16 -4.05 10.33 -3.27
C THR A 16 -4.35 11.72 -3.83
N ILE A 17 -3.60 12.74 -3.39
CA ILE A 17 -3.77 14.12 -3.89
C ILE A 17 -3.31 14.24 -5.34
N LEU A 18 -2.17 13.65 -5.70
CA LEU A 18 -1.64 13.73 -7.07
C LEU A 18 -2.58 13.09 -8.09
N PHE A 19 -3.12 11.90 -7.81
CA PHE A 19 -4.10 11.27 -8.68
C PHE A 19 -5.43 12.02 -8.72
N LEU A 20 -5.86 12.65 -7.62
CA LEU A 20 -7.05 13.49 -7.62
C LEU A 20 -6.88 14.71 -8.53
N LEU A 21 -5.74 15.40 -8.47
CA LEU A 21 -5.44 16.54 -9.34
C LEU A 21 -5.35 16.14 -10.83
N ALA A 22 -4.73 14.98 -11.11
CA ALA A 22 -4.66 14.43 -12.46
C ALA A 22 -6.04 14.03 -12.99
N PHE A 23 -6.87 13.39 -12.16
CA PHE A 23 -8.25 13.00 -12.50
C PHE A 23 -9.13 14.21 -12.83
N LEU A 24 -9.01 15.29 -12.06
CA LEU A 24 -9.71 16.56 -12.30
C LEU A 24 -9.14 17.36 -13.49
N LYS A 25 -8.11 16.85 -14.16
CA LYS A 25 -7.42 17.50 -15.30
C LYS A 25 -6.91 18.91 -14.98
N ILE A 26 -6.57 19.18 -13.72
CA ILE A 26 -6.04 20.48 -13.29
C ILE A 26 -4.57 20.60 -13.71
N ILE A 27 -3.77 19.58 -13.39
CA ILE A 27 -2.37 19.42 -13.80
C ILE A 27 -2.13 17.93 -14.04
N ASP A 28 -1.44 17.56 -15.12
CA ASP A 28 -1.02 16.18 -15.32
C ASP A 28 0.19 15.86 -14.44
N LEU A 29 -0.08 15.23 -13.30
CA LEU A 29 0.91 14.77 -12.33
C LEU A 29 0.98 13.25 -12.26
N THR A 30 0.50 12.55 -13.29
CA THR A 30 0.34 11.09 -13.30
C THR A 30 1.66 10.36 -12.99
N VAL A 31 2.76 10.79 -13.60
CA VAL A 31 4.10 10.22 -13.37
C VAL A 31 4.54 10.41 -11.91
N PHE A 32 4.32 11.60 -11.33
CA PHE A 32 4.64 11.87 -9.93
C PHE A 32 3.76 11.05 -8.98
N GLY A 33 2.47 10.85 -9.33
CA GLY A 33 1.56 9.96 -8.63
C GLY A 33 2.09 8.54 -8.57
N LEU A 34 2.50 7.98 -9.71
CA LEU A 34 3.07 6.63 -9.79
C LEU A 34 4.37 6.49 -8.98
N LEU A 35 5.29 7.46 -9.07
CA LEU A 35 6.52 7.45 -8.27
C LEU A 35 6.23 7.49 -6.77
N SER A 36 5.23 8.27 -6.35
CA SER A 36 4.83 8.33 -4.94
C SER A 36 4.17 7.04 -4.43
N ILE A 37 3.47 6.28 -5.28
CA ILE A 37 2.99 4.92 -4.93
C ILE A 37 4.17 4.00 -4.66
N ILE A 38 5.22 4.03 -5.49
CA ILE A 38 6.41 3.20 -5.29
C ILE A 38 7.06 3.54 -3.94
N LEU A 39 7.22 4.84 -3.65
CA LEU A 39 7.78 5.29 -2.38
C LEU A 39 6.95 4.83 -1.17
N LEU A 40 5.62 4.96 -1.24
CA LEU A 40 4.69 4.47 -0.23
C LEU A 40 4.84 2.96 -0.03
N GLY A 41 4.85 2.18 -1.11
CA GLY A 41 4.97 0.73 -1.06
C GLY A 41 6.30 0.29 -0.41
N LEU A 42 7.41 0.91 -0.78
CA LEU A 42 8.72 0.64 -0.17
C LEU A 42 8.72 0.93 1.34
N PHE A 43 8.20 2.08 1.75
CA PHE A 43 8.07 2.42 3.16
C PHE A 43 7.22 1.39 3.91
N GLN A 44 6.10 0.96 3.33
CA GLN A 44 5.20 -0.01 3.95
C GLN A 44 5.80 -1.40 4.06
N ILE A 45 6.62 -1.84 3.10
CA ILE A 45 7.39 -3.10 3.20
C ILE A 45 8.35 -3.03 4.38
N ILE A 46 9.12 -1.94 4.51
CA ILE A 46 10.10 -1.76 5.60
C ILE A 46 9.39 -1.76 6.96
N ILE A 47 8.33 -0.95 7.10
CA ILE A 47 7.62 -0.81 8.38
C ILE A 47 6.86 -2.09 8.76
N SER A 48 6.23 -2.78 7.80
CA SER A 48 5.57 -4.05 8.09
C SER A 48 6.56 -5.13 8.52
N GLY A 49 7.73 -5.21 7.89
CA GLY A 49 8.82 -6.09 8.32
C GLY A 49 9.33 -5.76 9.72
N TYR A 50 9.56 -4.48 10.01
CA TYR A 50 9.92 -4.01 11.35
C TYR A 50 8.86 -4.42 12.39
N LEU A 51 7.58 -4.18 12.11
CA LEU A 51 6.50 -4.54 13.01
C LEU A 51 6.39 -6.06 13.21
N LEU A 52 6.65 -6.86 12.18
CA LEU A 52 6.52 -8.32 12.24
C LEU A 52 7.64 -8.92 13.07
N PHE A 53 8.84 -8.37 12.96
CA PHE A 53 9.97 -8.76 13.80
C PHE A 53 9.70 -8.52 15.29
N HIS A 54 9.04 -7.40 15.63
CA HIS A 54 8.73 -7.05 17.01
C HIS A 54 7.50 -7.79 17.55
N GLU A 55 6.51 -8.11 16.71
CA GLU A 55 5.26 -8.77 17.08
C GLU A 55 4.95 -9.94 16.14
N PRO A 56 5.78 -11.01 16.15
CA PRO A 56 5.66 -12.09 15.18
C PRO A 56 4.35 -12.86 15.31
N GLN A 57 3.69 -12.82 16.48
CA GLN A 57 2.41 -13.50 16.73
C GLN A 57 1.17 -12.65 16.35
N ASN A 58 1.36 -11.42 15.85
CA ASN A 58 0.26 -10.56 15.47
C ASN A 58 -0.39 -11.04 14.17
N LYS A 59 -1.52 -11.75 14.29
CA LYS A 59 -2.26 -12.35 13.16
C LYS A 59 -2.68 -11.34 12.09
N TYR A 60 -2.97 -10.10 12.46
CA TYR A 60 -3.34 -9.05 11.50
C TYR A 60 -2.16 -8.65 10.62
N LEU A 61 -0.96 -8.59 11.22
CA LEU A 61 0.25 -8.28 10.46
C LEU A 61 0.72 -9.46 9.61
N GLN A 62 0.57 -10.69 10.11
CA GLN A 62 0.79 -11.90 9.31
C GLN A 62 -0.13 -11.93 8.09
N LEU A 63 -1.42 -11.58 8.26
CA LEU A 63 -2.38 -11.51 7.16
C LEU A 63 -1.97 -10.46 6.12
N TYR A 64 -1.51 -9.28 6.55
CA TYR A 64 -0.98 -8.27 5.64
C TYR A 64 0.19 -8.81 4.80
N ILE A 65 1.18 -9.42 5.44
CA ILE A 65 2.35 -9.98 4.75
C ILE A 65 1.95 -11.11 3.81
N ALA A 66 1.04 -11.99 4.22
CA ALA A 66 0.49 -13.03 3.36
C ALA A 66 -0.20 -12.43 2.14
N GLY A 67 -0.95 -11.34 2.30
CA GLY A 67 -1.57 -10.60 1.20
C GLY A 67 -0.56 -9.97 0.24
N VAL A 68 0.53 -9.38 0.75
CA VAL A 68 1.63 -8.85 -0.07
C VAL A 68 2.31 -9.96 -0.87
N VAL A 69 2.64 -11.08 -0.23
CA VAL A 69 3.23 -12.24 -0.92
C VAL A 69 2.28 -12.80 -1.96
N PHE A 70 1.00 -12.97 -1.62
CA PHE A 70 -0.04 -13.42 -2.53
C PHE A 70 -0.14 -12.50 -3.76
N TYR A 71 -0.14 -11.18 -3.57
CA TYR A 71 -0.17 -10.21 -4.65
C TYR A 71 1.00 -10.42 -5.64
N PHE A 72 2.24 -10.45 -5.13
CA PHE A 72 3.41 -10.63 -6.00
C PHE A 72 3.44 -12.01 -6.68
N VAL A 73 3.00 -13.06 -6.00
CA VAL A 73 2.87 -14.40 -6.60
C VAL A 73 1.87 -14.36 -7.75
N MET A 74 0.67 -13.81 -7.54
CA MET A 74 -0.37 -13.71 -8.58
C MET A 74 0.08 -12.89 -9.79
N ILE A 75 0.79 -11.78 -9.57
CA ILE A 75 1.36 -10.98 -10.67
C ILE A 75 2.45 -11.76 -11.43
N TYR A 76 3.25 -12.57 -10.74
CA TYR A 76 4.35 -13.34 -11.34
C TYR A 76 3.85 -14.54 -12.16
N ILE A 77 2.93 -15.34 -11.60
CA ILE A 77 2.40 -16.52 -12.29
C ILE A 77 1.33 -16.17 -13.34
N ASP A 78 0.81 -14.95 -13.28
CA ASP A 78 -0.15 -14.37 -14.23
C ASP A 78 -1.31 -15.32 -14.60
N PRO A 79 -2.11 -15.77 -13.62
CA PRO A 79 -3.17 -16.75 -13.85
C PRO A 79 -4.42 -16.12 -14.49
N PHE A 80 -4.37 -14.84 -14.84
CA PHE A 80 -5.52 -14.05 -15.25
C PHE A 80 -5.86 -14.30 -16.71
N SER A 81 -7.09 -14.74 -16.96
CA SER A 81 -7.59 -14.96 -18.33
C SER A 81 -8.10 -13.69 -19.02
N SER A 82 -8.22 -12.58 -18.27
CA SER A 82 -8.73 -11.30 -18.74
C SER A 82 -7.74 -10.19 -18.37
N ASP A 83 -7.36 -9.40 -19.36
CA ASP A 83 -6.48 -8.25 -19.18
C ASP A 83 -7.11 -7.20 -18.25
N ASP A 84 -8.41 -6.94 -18.39
CA ASP A 84 -9.13 -6.02 -17.50
C ASP A 84 -9.07 -6.48 -16.04
N PHE A 85 -9.31 -7.77 -15.80
CA PHE A 85 -9.24 -8.34 -14.45
C PHE A 85 -7.82 -8.26 -13.88
N LYS A 86 -6.80 -8.53 -14.70
CA LYS A 86 -5.40 -8.34 -14.33
C LYS A 86 -5.10 -6.89 -13.95
N THR A 87 -5.58 -5.94 -14.73
CA THR A 87 -5.41 -4.50 -14.45
C THR A 87 -6.10 -4.11 -13.13
N TYR A 88 -7.34 -4.54 -12.92
CA TYR A 88 -8.05 -4.26 -11.66
C TYR A 88 -7.38 -4.90 -10.45
N PHE A 89 -6.86 -6.13 -10.59
CA PHE A 89 -6.09 -6.79 -9.54
C PHE A 89 -4.79 -6.05 -9.24
N GLY A 90 -4.03 -5.69 -10.29
CA GLY A 90 -2.76 -4.99 -10.22
C GLY A 90 -2.84 -3.63 -9.53
N ILE A 91 -3.97 -2.93 -9.67
CA ILE A 91 -4.18 -1.61 -9.07
C ILE A 91 -4.91 -1.74 -7.71
N GLY A 92 -5.96 -2.55 -7.65
CA GLY A 92 -6.86 -2.62 -6.51
C GLY A 92 -6.23 -3.26 -5.27
N ILE A 93 -5.51 -4.38 -5.43
CA ILE A 93 -4.93 -5.10 -4.29
C ILE A 93 -3.87 -4.27 -3.56
N PRO A 94 -2.90 -3.60 -4.23
CA PRO A 94 -1.96 -2.72 -3.55
C PRO A 94 -2.64 -1.59 -2.77
N ILE A 95 -3.70 -0.99 -3.31
CA ILE A 95 -4.46 0.07 -2.62
C ILE A 95 -5.09 -0.50 -1.34
N ILE A 96 -5.78 -1.64 -1.43
CA ILE A 96 -6.42 -2.28 -0.28
C ILE A 96 -5.38 -2.59 0.81
N LEU A 97 -4.25 -3.17 0.43
CA LEU A 97 -3.15 -3.50 1.35
C LEU A 97 -2.56 -2.23 2.00
N ALA A 98 -2.37 -1.16 1.23
CA ALA A 98 -1.84 0.09 1.74
C ALA A 98 -2.75 0.72 2.79
N PHE A 99 -4.07 0.74 2.56
CA PHE A 99 -5.02 1.19 3.57
C PHE A 99 -5.08 0.25 4.77
N TYR A 100 -5.04 -1.06 4.56
CA TYR A 100 -5.06 -2.05 5.64
C TYR A 100 -3.89 -1.84 6.63
N LEU A 101 -2.64 -1.76 6.12
CA LEU A 101 -1.49 -1.51 6.99
C LEU A 101 -1.58 -0.13 7.67
N SER A 102 -2.06 0.89 6.95
CA SER A 102 -2.26 2.23 7.51
C SER A 102 -3.19 2.20 8.72
N ILE A 103 -4.29 1.45 8.65
CA ILE A 103 -5.23 1.28 9.77
C ILE A 103 -4.56 0.56 10.95
N LEU A 104 -3.74 -0.46 10.70
CA LEU A 104 -3.00 -1.17 11.75
C LEU A 104 -2.01 -0.22 12.46
N ILE A 105 -1.24 0.57 11.70
CA ILE A 105 -0.31 1.56 12.22
C ILE A 105 -1.05 2.60 13.06
N TYR A 106 -2.17 3.13 12.56
CA TYR A 106 -2.99 4.11 13.26
C TYR A 106 -3.53 3.56 14.59
N LYS A 107 -4.12 2.37 14.59
CA LYS A 107 -4.63 1.73 15.82
C LYS A 107 -3.54 1.53 16.85
N LYS A 108 -2.32 1.21 16.42
CA LYS A 108 -1.17 1.03 17.31
C LYS A 108 -0.56 2.35 17.79
N ALA A 109 -0.71 3.44 17.04
CA ALA A 109 -0.23 4.76 17.44
C ALA A 109 -1.16 5.49 18.43
N ASN A 110 -2.43 5.09 18.49
CA ASN A 110 -3.48 5.68 19.33
C ASN A 110 -3.98 4.73 20.44
N LYS A 111 -3.27 3.62 20.66
CA LYS A 111 -3.33 2.81 21.88
C LYS A 111 -2.17 3.22 22.77
#